data_AF-A0A6J0PMX0-F1
#
_entry.id   AF-A0A6J0PMX0-F1
#
_cell.length_a   1.000
_cell.length_b   1.000
_cell.length_c   1.000
_cell.angle_alpha   90.00
_cell.angle_beta   90.00
_cell.angle_gamma   90.00
#
_symmetry.space_group_name_H-M   'P 1'
#
loop_
_entity.id
_entity.type
_entity.pdbx_description
1 polymer ?
#
loop_
_entity_poly.entity_id
_entity_poly.type
_entity_poly.pdbx_seq_one_letter_code
_entity_poly.pdbx_strand_id
1 'polypeptide(L)'
;MVGFKSFVARLIFAVFFLASLPSPTNGSVDTGRLRPLPWMRPEYIVAVEGVVYCKCQLPGYLESLNASPLPGAVAKLLCYNGKQRVSTRGITDVRGYFLIRTTNVSSSMIPTCRLFLAKSPLPGCDVPAPGKWRGFPLRFERNITVGSTQQALYTAGLFKVGPATAASCPHHP
;
A
#
# COMPACT_ATOMS: atom_id res chain seq x y z
N MET A 1 -0.16 -72.56 24.86
CA MET A 1 1.32 -72.47 24.95
C MET A 1 1.64 -71.25 25.80
N VAL A 2 1.71 -71.40 27.14
CA VAL A 2 2.95 -71.45 27.95
C VAL A 2 3.99 -70.45 27.40
N GLY A 3 4.34 -69.32 28.01
CA GLY A 3 4.52 -69.00 29.42
C GLY A 3 6.02 -68.84 29.70
N PHE A 4 6.36 -67.90 30.60
CA PHE A 4 7.57 -67.89 31.45
C PHE A 4 8.77 -66.97 31.12
N LYS A 5 8.74 -65.77 31.73
CA LYS A 5 9.73 -65.20 32.68
C LYS A 5 11.23 -65.58 32.56
N SER A 6 12.03 -64.52 32.35
CA SER A 6 13.14 -64.03 33.21
C SER A 6 14.50 -64.75 33.30
N PHE A 7 15.53 -63.89 33.39
CA PHE A 7 16.76 -63.99 34.22
C PHE A 7 18.10 -64.46 33.59
N VAL A 8 19.15 -63.64 33.83
CA VAL A 8 20.60 -63.97 33.94
C VAL A 8 21.38 -64.04 32.60
N ALA A 9 22.61 -63.55 32.40
CA ALA A 9 23.66 -62.94 33.21
C ALA A 9 24.59 -62.09 32.32
N ARG A 10 25.28 -61.16 33.00
CA ARG A 10 26.50 -60.48 32.58
C ARG A 10 27.57 -61.43 32.03
N LEU A 11 28.31 -60.97 31.01
CA LEU A 11 29.75 -61.21 30.93
C LEU A 11 30.44 -60.09 30.15
N ILE A 12 31.31 -59.40 30.88
CA ILE A 12 32.25 -58.38 30.45
C ILE A 12 33.43 -59.10 29.81
N PHE A 13 33.88 -58.69 28.62
CA PHE A 13 35.29 -58.80 28.25
C PHE A 13 35.72 -57.55 27.48
N ALA A 14 36.58 -56.79 28.16
CA ALA A 14 37.27 -55.63 27.65
C ALA A 14 38.27 -56.06 26.57
N VAL A 15 38.38 -55.28 25.49
CA VAL A 15 39.68 -54.98 24.88
C VAL A 15 39.67 -53.54 24.37
N PHE A 16 40.39 -52.70 25.11
CA PHE A 16 40.95 -51.43 24.66
C PHE A 16 41.88 -51.69 23.48
N PHE A 17 41.62 -51.11 22.31
CA PHE A 17 42.70 -50.75 21.39
C PHE A 17 42.46 -49.36 20.81
N LEU A 18 43.41 -48.50 21.14
CA LEU A 18 43.58 -47.12 20.75
C LEU A 18 43.70 -47.00 19.22
N ALA A 19 42.80 -46.25 18.61
CA ALA A 19 43.04 -45.60 17.34
C ALA A 19 42.47 -44.18 17.43
N SER A 20 43.31 -43.27 17.92
CA SER A 20 43.12 -41.83 17.84
C SER A 20 43.11 -41.40 16.37
N LEU A 21 41.93 -41.38 15.77
CA LEU A 21 41.69 -40.67 14.52
C LEU A 21 41.55 -39.17 14.85
N PRO A 22 42.35 -38.27 14.25
CA PRO A 22 42.09 -36.85 14.33
C PRO A 22 40.74 -36.58 13.66
N SER A 23 39.78 -36.08 14.43
CA SER A 23 38.53 -35.56 13.90
C SER A 23 38.85 -34.52 12.81
N PRO A 24 38.26 -34.62 11.61
CA PRO A 24 38.35 -33.52 10.66
C PRO A 24 37.68 -32.32 11.33
N THR A 25 38.46 -31.24 11.49
CA THR A 25 37.94 -29.95 11.90
C THR A 25 36.85 -29.57 10.91
N ASN A 26 35.59 -29.63 11.35
CA ASN A 26 34.50 -28.94 10.68
C ASN A 26 34.87 -27.45 10.74
N GLY A 27 35.57 -26.99 9.70
CA GLY A 27 35.69 -25.58 9.41
C GLY A 27 34.28 -25.06 9.31
N SER A 28 33.86 -24.31 10.33
CA SER A 28 32.67 -23.49 10.26
C SER A 28 32.89 -22.57 9.08
N VAL A 29 32.29 -22.88 7.94
CA VAL A 29 32.15 -21.94 6.84
C VAL A 29 31.34 -20.80 7.43
N ASP A 30 32.06 -19.75 7.80
CA ASP A 30 31.49 -18.47 8.16
C ASP A 30 30.74 -18.01 6.90
N THR A 31 29.46 -18.35 6.82
CA THR A 31 28.53 -17.78 5.85
C THR A 31 28.39 -16.32 6.24
N GLY A 32 29.40 -15.54 5.84
CA GLY A 32 29.44 -14.11 5.91
C GLY A 32 28.10 -13.62 5.36
N ARG A 33 27.40 -12.88 6.22
CA ARG A 33 26.06 -12.32 6.01
C ARG A 33 26.05 -11.50 4.70
N LEU A 34 25.79 -12.16 3.56
CA LEU A 34 25.70 -11.52 2.26
C LEU A 34 24.58 -10.48 2.33
N ARG A 35 24.95 -9.20 2.23
CA ARG A 35 23.96 -8.13 2.10
C ARG A 35 23.25 -8.30 0.76
N PRO A 36 21.89 -8.35 0.72
CA PRO A 36 21.16 -8.44 -0.52
C PRO A 36 21.57 -7.32 -1.47
N LEU A 37 21.79 -7.67 -2.74
CA LEU A 37 22.16 -6.72 -3.79
C LEU A 37 21.09 -5.61 -3.86
N PRO A 38 21.46 -4.35 -4.13
CA PRO A 38 20.50 -3.23 -4.19
C PRO A 38 19.30 -3.47 -5.11
N TRP A 39 19.49 -4.24 -6.19
CA TRP A 39 18.47 -4.64 -7.17
C TRP A 39 17.49 -5.71 -6.70
N MET A 40 17.74 -6.32 -5.52
CA MET A 40 16.90 -7.35 -4.91
C MET A 40 16.01 -6.81 -3.79
N ARG A 41 16.02 -5.49 -3.53
CA ARG A 41 15.11 -4.91 -2.55
C ARG A 41 13.69 -4.90 -3.12
N PRO A 42 12.71 -5.48 -2.42
CA PRO A 42 11.30 -5.37 -2.81
C PRO A 42 10.95 -3.89 -3.01
N GLU A 43 10.44 -3.54 -4.17
CA GLU A 43 9.94 -2.20 -4.40
C GLU A 43 8.67 -2.01 -3.58
N TYR A 44 8.69 -1.05 -2.66
CA TYR A 44 7.52 -0.70 -1.85
C TYR A 44 6.80 0.47 -2.51
N ILE A 45 5.61 0.19 -3.03
CA ILE A 45 4.77 1.17 -3.71
C ILE A 45 3.61 1.55 -2.80
N VAL A 46 3.42 2.85 -2.60
CA VAL A 46 2.18 3.38 -2.06
C VAL A 46 1.24 3.66 -3.21
N ALA A 47 0.09 2.99 -3.21
CA ALA A 47 -0.99 3.23 -4.14
C ALA A 47 -2.15 3.94 -3.42
N VAL A 48 -2.67 5.01 -4.02
CA VAL A 48 -3.81 5.75 -3.49
C VAL A 48 -4.89 5.83 -4.56
N GLU A 49 -6.07 5.37 -4.23
CA GLU A 49 -7.24 5.44 -5.10
C GLU A 49 -8.37 6.28 -4.53
N GLY A 50 -9.30 6.66 -5.39
CA GLY A 50 -10.50 7.38 -5.01
C GLY A 50 -11.30 7.80 -6.22
N VAL A 51 -12.43 8.45 -5.97
CA VAL A 51 -13.33 8.92 -7.03
C VAL A 51 -13.72 10.36 -6.77
N VAL A 52 -13.64 11.21 -7.80
CA VAL A 52 -14.05 12.62 -7.75
C VAL A 52 -15.39 12.80 -8.45
N TYR A 53 -16.31 13.46 -7.77
CA TYR A 53 -17.65 13.76 -8.23
C TYR A 53 -17.92 15.27 -8.18
N CYS A 54 -18.65 15.77 -9.17
CA CYS A 54 -19.22 17.11 -9.16
C CYS A 54 -20.68 17.10 -8.74
N LYS A 55 -21.06 17.99 -7.80
CA LYS A 55 -22.44 18.22 -7.32
C LYS A 55 -23.29 18.99 -8.34
N CYS A 56 -23.29 18.51 -9.57
CA CYS A 56 -24.09 19.02 -10.68
C CYS A 56 -24.64 17.82 -11.45
N GLN A 57 -25.79 18.01 -12.11
CA GLN A 57 -26.38 17.02 -13.00
C GLN A 57 -25.69 17.11 -14.37
N LEU A 58 -24.70 16.25 -14.56
CA LEU A 58 -23.88 16.12 -15.76
C LEU A 58 -24.01 14.66 -16.26
N PRO A 59 -23.45 14.30 -17.42
CA PRO A 59 -23.49 12.92 -17.88
C PRO A 59 -22.93 11.94 -16.84
N GLY A 60 -23.63 10.82 -16.68
CA GLY A 60 -23.33 9.84 -15.63
C GLY A 60 -23.79 10.23 -14.23
N TYR A 61 -24.72 11.20 -14.12
CA TYR A 61 -25.32 11.58 -12.84
C TYR A 61 -25.88 10.37 -12.08
N LEU A 62 -25.54 10.30 -10.79
CA LEU A 62 -25.99 9.27 -9.88
C LEU A 62 -26.88 9.90 -8.81
N GLU A 63 -28.18 9.57 -8.85
CA GLU A 63 -29.18 10.06 -7.89
C GLU A 63 -28.80 9.73 -6.44
N SER A 64 -28.29 8.53 -6.19
CA SER A 64 -27.84 8.08 -4.86
C SER A 64 -26.73 8.93 -4.26
N LEU A 65 -25.95 9.61 -5.10
CA LEU A 65 -24.88 10.51 -4.68
C LEU A 65 -25.22 11.98 -4.85
N ASN A 66 -26.33 12.28 -5.56
CA ASN A 66 -26.68 13.60 -6.05
C ASN A 66 -25.47 14.32 -6.67
N ALA A 67 -24.76 13.61 -7.54
CA ALA A 67 -23.53 14.08 -8.16
C ALA A 67 -23.19 13.25 -9.41
N SER A 68 -22.36 13.81 -10.27
CA SER A 68 -21.86 13.18 -11.50
C SER A 68 -20.35 12.93 -11.39
N PRO A 69 -19.80 11.87 -11.99
CA PRO A 69 -18.36 11.65 -12.02
C PRO A 69 -17.66 12.85 -12.69
N LEU A 70 -16.48 13.22 -12.20
CA LEU A 70 -15.70 14.34 -12.74
C LEU A 70 -14.46 13.82 -13.48
N PRO A 71 -14.55 13.51 -14.79
CA PRO A 71 -13.44 13.01 -15.58
C PRO A 71 -12.44 14.13 -15.91
N GLY A 72 -11.13 13.80 -15.96
CA GLY A 72 -10.07 14.77 -16.25
C GLY A 72 -9.68 15.68 -15.08
N ALA A 73 -10.23 15.47 -13.89
CA ALA A 73 -9.85 16.14 -12.66
C ALA A 73 -8.45 15.73 -12.21
N VAL A 74 -7.67 16.69 -11.71
CA VAL A 74 -6.33 16.45 -11.20
C VAL A 74 -6.38 16.23 -9.69
N ALA A 75 -6.33 14.98 -9.26
CA ALA A 75 -6.14 14.61 -7.87
C ALA A 75 -4.68 14.77 -7.47
N LYS A 76 -4.41 15.35 -6.30
CA LYS A 76 -3.06 15.58 -5.77
C LYS A 76 -2.95 14.96 -4.39
N LEU A 77 -2.03 14.01 -4.28
CA LEU A 77 -1.56 13.48 -3.02
C LEU A 77 -0.46 14.40 -2.48
N LEU A 78 -0.63 14.88 -1.26
CA LEU A 78 0.36 15.70 -0.56
C LEU A 78 0.64 15.09 0.82
N CYS A 79 1.90 14.79 1.09
CA CYS A 79 2.35 14.25 2.37
C CYS A 79 3.42 15.16 2.96
N TYR A 80 3.36 15.38 4.27
CA TYR A 80 4.33 16.22 4.97
C TYR A 80 4.59 15.68 6.38
N ASN A 81 5.84 15.35 6.69
CA ASN A 81 6.22 14.79 7.99
C ASN A 81 6.99 15.78 8.87
N GLY A 82 6.81 17.09 8.65
CA GLY A 82 7.58 18.13 9.34
C GLY A 82 8.93 18.46 8.69
N LYS A 83 9.55 17.50 7.98
CA LYS A 83 10.88 17.66 7.38
C LYS A 83 10.86 17.64 5.86
N GLN A 84 10.08 16.73 5.29
CA GLN A 84 10.01 16.46 3.86
C GLN A 84 8.58 16.64 3.38
N ARG A 85 8.44 17.25 2.20
CA ARG A 85 7.16 17.41 1.51
C ARG A 85 7.20 16.64 0.20
N VAL A 86 6.27 15.70 0.04
CA VAL A 86 6.14 14.88 -1.17
C VAL A 86 4.80 15.19 -1.81
N SER A 87 4.81 15.39 -3.13
CA SER A 87 3.61 15.69 -3.92
C SER A 87 3.58 14.81 -5.15
N THR A 88 2.46 14.12 -5.38
CA THR A 88 2.23 13.31 -6.58
C THR A 88 0.81 13.57 -7.08
N ARG A 89 0.57 13.44 -8.39
CA ARG A 89 -0.71 13.73 -9.02
C ARG A 89 -1.23 12.52 -9.79
N GLY A 90 -2.55 12.44 -9.92
CA GLY A 90 -3.26 11.53 -10.79
C GLY A 90 -4.39 12.28 -11.51
N ILE A 91 -4.78 11.78 -12.68
CA ILE A 91 -5.89 12.33 -13.44
C ILE A 91 -7.04 11.32 -13.37
N THR A 92 -8.26 11.81 -13.18
CA THR A 92 -9.43 10.95 -13.13
C THR A 92 -9.85 10.45 -14.51
N ASP A 93 -10.28 9.19 -14.56
CA ASP A 93 -10.85 8.55 -15.74
C ASP A 93 -12.30 8.99 -16.00
N VAL A 94 -12.95 8.38 -17.01
CA VAL A 94 -14.35 8.65 -17.38
C VAL A 94 -15.36 8.43 -16.26
N ARG A 95 -15.03 7.63 -15.24
CA ARG A 95 -15.86 7.37 -14.04
C ARG A 95 -15.47 8.27 -12.87
N GLY A 96 -14.59 9.24 -13.08
CA GLY A 96 -14.05 10.09 -12.02
C GLY A 96 -13.03 9.37 -11.13
N TYR A 97 -12.63 8.13 -11.45
CA TYR A 97 -11.71 7.33 -10.65
C TYR A 97 -10.26 7.71 -10.95
N PHE A 98 -9.42 7.77 -9.92
CA PHE A 98 -7.97 7.94 -10.09
C PHE A 98 -7.21 6.87 -9.30
N LEU A 99 -5.99 6.59 -9.76
CA LEU A 99 -5.04 5.74 -9.06
C LEU A 99 -3.64 6.36 -9.14
N ILE A 100 -3.13 6.82 -8.00
CA ILE A 100 -1.78 7.37 -7.87
C ILE A 100 -0.88 6.27 -7.33
N ARG A 101 0.24 5.97 -8.02
CA ARG A 101 1.29 5.07 -7.53
C ARG A 101 2.58 5.84 -7.34
N THR A 102 3.25 5.64 -6.21
CA THR A 102 4.50 6.35 -5.90
C THR A 102 5.37 5.57 -4.93
N THR A 103 6.68 5.65 -5.14
CA THR A 103 7.73 5.14 -4.24
C THR A 103 8.33 6.24 -3.36
N ASN A 104 7.96 7.50 -3.62
CA ASN A 104 8.50 8.66 -2.89
C ASN A 104 7.84 8.88 -1.52
N VAL A 105 6.76 8.16 -1.23
CA VAL A 105 6.05 8.24 0.06
C VAL A 105 6.43 7.03 0.89
N SER A 106 7.08 7.27 2.03
CA SER A 106 7.33 6.21 3.01
C SER A 106 6.10 5.91 3.86
N SER A 107 6.04 4.72 4.44
CA SER A 107 4.94 4.29 5.32
C SER A 107 4.70 5.24 6.51
N SER A 108 5.76 5.85 7.05
CA SER A 108 5.67 6.79 8.16
C SER A 108 5.06 8.15 7.78
N MET A 109 5.06 8.51 6.50
CA MET A 109 4.41 9.73 6.01
C MET A 109 2.90 9.55 5.78
N ILE A 110 2.43 8.31 5.65
CA ILE A 110 1.03 8.01 5.31
C ILE A 110 0.01 8.69 6.23
N PRO A 111 0.16 8.70 7.57
CA PRO A 111 -0.82 9.34 8.46
C PRO A 111 -0.96 10.85 8.23
N THR A 112 0.06 11.49 7.65
CA THR A 112 0.06 12.93 7.36
C THR A 112 -0.37 13.24 5.94
N CYS A 113 -0.50 12.23 5.08
CA CYS A 113 -0.93 12.40 3.71
C CYS A 113 -2.39 12.87 3.63
N ARG A 114 -2.62 13.81 2.71
CA ARG A 114 -3.94 14.33 2.37
C ARG A 114 -4.10 14.37 0.86
N LEU A 115 -5.27 13.97 0.39
CA LEU A 115 -5.67 14.14 -0.99
C LEU A 115 -6.40 15.47 -1.19
N PHE A 116 -6.08 16.17 -2.26
CA PHE A 116 -6.73 17.40 -2.70
C PHE A 116 -7.13 17.29 -4.17
N LEU A 117 -8.15 18.04 -4.57
CA LEU A 117 -8.32 18.38 -5.97
C LEU A 117 -7.45 19.58 -6.28
N ALA A 118 -6.47 19.38 -7.16
CA ALA A 118 -5.58 20.44 -7.60
C ALA A 118 -6.15 21.22 -8.79
N LYS A 119 -6.96 20.59 -9.64
CA LYS A 119 -7.58 21.25 -10.79
C LYS A 119 -8.86 20.52 -11.20
N SER A 120 -9.92 21.29 -11.44
CA SER A 120 -11.12 20.83 -12.12
C SER A 120 -11.03 21.12 -13.62
N PRO A 121 -11.53 20.24 -14.49
CA PRO A 121 -11.70 20.51 -15.92
C PRO A 121 -12.98 21.28 -16.23
N LEU A 122 -13.93 21.32 -15.29
CA LEU A 122 -15.21 22.03 -15.43
C LEU A 122 -15.27 23.22 -14.48
N PRO A 123 -15.68 24.42 -14.96
CA PRO A 123 -15.97 25.53 -14.07
C PRO A 123 -17.12 25.16 -13.14
N GLY A 124 -17.09 25.61 -11.88
CA GLY A 124 -18.12 25.27 -10.90
C GLY A 124 -18.05 23.84 -10.36
N CYS A 125 -16.96 23.11 -10.57
CA CYS A 125 -16.72 21.78 -9.98
C CYS A 125 -15.37 21.74 -9.22
N ASP A 126 -15.06 22.79 -8.46
CA ASP A 126 -13.77 23.00 -7.81
C ASP A 126 -13.85 23.31 -6.31
N VAL A 127 -15.04 23.65 -5.80
CA VAL A 127 -15.24 23.94 -4.38
C VAL A 127 -15.49 22.65 -3.59
N PRO A 128 -14.62 22.28 -2.64
CA PRO A 128 -14.85 21.11 -1.78
C PRO A 128 -16.03 21.34 -0.83
N ALA A 129 -16.64 20.25 -0.37
CA ALA A 129 -17.65 20.33 0.69
C ALA A 129 -17.14 21.06 1.96
N PRO A 130 -18.02 21.70 2.74
CA PRO A 130 -17.64 22.34 4.00
C PRO A 130 -16.82 21.41 4.90
N GLY A 131 -15.76 21.94 5.50
CA GLY A 131 -14.83 21.18 6.36
C GLY A 131 -13.77 20.36 5.62
N LYS A 132 -13.81 20.29 4.28
CA LYS A 132 -12.90 19.47 3.47
C LYS A 132 -11.73 20.23 2.85
N TRP A 133 -11.56 21.53 3.15
CA TRP A 133 -10.44 22.35 2.65
C TRP A 133 -9.06 21.85 3.11
N ARG A 134 -8.98 21.07 4.20
CA ARG A 134 -7.73 20.42 4.67
C ARG A 134 -7.38 19.13 3.92
N GLY A 135 -8.16 18.77 2.89
CA GLY A 135 -7.97 17.56 2.12
C GLY A 135 -8.46 16.30 2.84
N PHE A 136 -8.40 15.19 2.13
CA PHE A 136 -9.00 13.91 2.53
C PHE A 136 -7.92 13.01 3.13
N PRO A 137 -8.12 12.50 4.35
CA PRO A 137 -7.20 11.51 4.90
C PRO A 137 -7.24 10.24 4.07
N LEU A 138 -6.14 9.52 4.07
CA LEU A 138 -6.07 8.19 3.49
C LEU A 138 -6.54 7.14 4.50
N ARG A 139 -7.21 6.11 4.01
CA ARG A 139 -7.56 4.90 4.76
C ARG A 139 -6.85 3.72 4.12
N PHE A 140 -6.23 2.87 4.94
CA PHE A 140 -5.63 1.64 4.45
C PHE A 140 -6.72 0.68 3.98
N GLU A 141 -6.50 0.07 2.82
CA GLU A 141 -7.41 -0.94 2.26
C GLU A 141 -6.79 -2.33 2.36
N ARG A 142 -5.67 -2.55 1.69
CA ARG A 142 -4.99 -3.86 1.65
C ARG A 142 -3.57 -3.75 1.11
N ASN A 143 -2.77 -4.78 1.37
CA ASN A 143 -1.52 -5.00 0.64
C ASN A 143 -1.77 -5.88 -0.58
N ILE A 144 -1.04 -5.59 -1.66
CA ILE A 144 -1.07 -6.32 -2.92
C ILE A 144 0.37 -6.70 -3.23
N THR A 145 0.61 -7.98 -3.50
CA THR A 145 1.92 -8.48 -3.93
C THR A 145 1.84 -8.90 -5.38
N VAL A 146 2.69 -8.34 -6.23
CA VAL A 146 2.80 -8.70 -7.65
C VAL A 146 4.27 -9.02 -7.92
N GLY A 147 4.59 -10.31 -8.05
CA GLY A 147 5.99 -10.75 -8.11
C GLY A 147 6.77 -10.35 -6.86
N SER A 148 7.88 -9.63 -7.04
CA SER A 148 8.71 -9.08 -5.94
C SER A 148 8.24 -7.72 -5.42
N THR A 149 7.23 -7.10 -6.04
CA THR A 149 6.76 -5.75 -5.68
C THR A 149 5.68 -5.85 -4.61
N GLN A 150 5.86 -5.07 -3.55
CA GLN A 150 4.88 -4.91 -2.49
C GLN A 150 4.18 -3.56 -2.65
N GLN A 151 2.86 -3.59 -2.82
CA GLN A 151 2.06 -2.38 -2.95
C GLN A 151 1.09 -2.28 -1.77
N ALA A 152 1.15 -1.20 -1.00
CA ALA A 152 0.11 -0.86 -0.02
C ALA A 152 -0.93 0.03 -0.69
N LEU A 153 -2.17 -0.46 -0.77
CA LEU A 153 -3.30 0.28 -1.32
C LEU A 153 -4.02 1.04 -0.20
N TYR A 154 -4.24 2.32 -0.46
CA TYR A 154 -5.03 3.21 0.35
C TYR A 154 -6.16 3.81 -0.47
N THR A 155 -7.27 4.13 0.18
CA THR A 155 -8.35 4.91 -0.43
C THR A 155 -8.44 6.29 0.20
N ALA A 156 -8.69 7.30 -0.63
CA ALA A 156 -9.16 8.61 -0.20
C ALA A 156 -10.69 8.68 -0.14
N GLY A 157 -11.38 7.61 -0.54
CA GLY A 157 -12.82 7.52 -0.63
C GLY A 157 -13.41 8.37 -1.76
N LEU A 158 -14.66 8.76 -1.58
CA LEU A 158 -15.40 9.57 -2.53
C LEU A 158 -15.28 11.05 -2.20
N PHE A 159 -14.83 11.83 -3.19
CA PHE A 159 -14.64 13.26 -3.08
C PHE A 159 -15.70 14.02 -3.86
N LYS A 160 -16.55 14.79 -3.18
CA LYS A 160 -17.53 15.67 -3.83
C LYS A 160 -17.03 17.11 -3.84
N VAL A 161 -17.03 17.70 -5.01
CA VAL A 161 -16.84 19.12 -5.26
C VAL A 161 -18.07 19.68 -5.94
N GLY A 162 -18.24 20.98 -5.91
CA GLY A 162 -19.33 21.62 -6.61
C GLY A 162 -19.05 23.11 -6.75
N PRO A 163 -20.09 23.84 -7.14
CA PRO A 163 -19.96 25.27 -7.26
C PRO A 163 -20.02 25.94 -5.88
N ALA A 164 -19.55 27.18 -5.79
CA ALA A 164 -19.75 28.01 -4.61
C ALA A 164 -21.25 28.25 -4.34
N THR A 165 -22.06 28.32 -5.39
CA THR A 165 -23.51 28.47 -5.34
C THR A 165 -24.19 27.45 -6.25
N ALA A 166 -25.28 26.81 -5.80
CA ALA A 166 -25.94 25.75 -6.57
C ALA A 166 -26.39 26.16 -7.98
N ALA A 167 -26.64 27.46 -8.21
CA ALA A 167 -27.02 28.02 -9.51
C ALA A 167 -25.87 28.12 -10.53
N SER A 168 -24.62 27.88 -10.13
CA SER A 168 -23.44 28.01 -11.02
C SER A 168 -22.91 26.67 -11.52
N CYS A 169 -23.77 25.65 -11.57
CA CYS A 169 -23.43 24.40 -12.25
C CYS A 169 -23.14 24.67 -13.74
N PRO A 170 -22.05 24.10 -14.28
CA PRO A 170 -21.75 24.27 -15.68
C PRO A 170 -22.82 23.56 -16.52
N HIS A 171 -23.21 24.20 -17.62
CA HIS A 171 -23.95 23.51 -18.66
C HIS A 171 -22.99 22.58 -19.39
N HIS A 172 -23.42 21.33 -19.58
CA HIS A 172 -22.72 20.43 -20.47
C HIS A 172 -22.89 20.95 -21.91
N PRO A 173 -21.81 21.06 -22.72
CA PRO A 173 -21.93 21.40 -24.13
C PRO A 173 -22.71 20.35 -24.94
#